data_AF-A0A376VR12-F1
#
_entry.id   AF-A0A376VR12-F1
#
_cell.length_a   1.000
_cell.length_b   1.000
_cell.length_c   1.000
_cell.angle_alpha   90.00
_cell.angle_beta   90.00
_cell.angle_gamma   90.00
#
_symmetry.space_group_name_H-M   'P 1'
#
loop_
_entity.id
_entity.type
_entity.pdbx_description
1 polymer ?
#
loop_
_entity_poly.entity_id
_entity_poly.type
_entity_poly.pdbx_seq_one_letter_code
_entity_poly.pdbx_strand_id
1 'polypeptide(L)'
;MKKTVRWRRQLARDDAWPTQLSWDVIWGAWQDIPNVDPEQFHLITDRIAQYQDRLYIIKLSPVGEDQLNVITLDTPDLVVDHVFNGGKKHIYIIKDRAWVQDVHVIATHGPLTMAESFAWDDRYVYAWRGQRPSRTESPCPEQTVEQDDGIVIKTEASECHRTP
;
A
#
# COMPACT_ATOMS: atom_id res chain seq x y z
N MET A 1 -10.57 12.11 -28.70
CA MET A 1 -11.62 12.12 -27.65
C MET A 1 -10.93 12.17 -26.29
N LYS A 2 -11.40 13.00 -25.35
CA LYS A 2 -10.97 12.87 -23.95
C LYS A 2 -11.55 11.56 -23.41
N LYS A 3 -10.69 10.62 -23.00
CA LYS A 3 -11.10 9.38 -22.37
C LYS A 3 -11.40 9.66 -20.88
N THR A 4 -12.42 9.00 -20.35
CA THR A 4 -12.87 9.14 -18.96
C THR A 4 -13.12 7.76 -18.40
N VAL A 5 -12.62 7.51 -17.19
CA VAL A 5 -12.96 6.32 -16.43
C VAL A 5 -14.10 6.65 -15.49
N ARG A 6 -15.14 5.81 -15.49
CA ARG A 6 -16.22 5.86 -14.51
C ARG A 6 -16.01 4.74 -13.51
N TRP A 7 -15.71 5.10 -12.26
CA TRP A 7 -15.34 4.15 -11.20
C TRP A 7 -16.29 4.27 -10.02
N ARG A 8 -16.71 3.13 -9.46
CA ARG A 8 -17.45 3.04 -8.19
C ARG A 8 -16.73 2.08 -7.28
N ARG A 9 -16.82 2.33 -5.98
CA ARG A 9 -16.14 1.53 -4.96
C ARG A 9 -17.14 0.76 -4.10
N GLN A 10 -16.66 -0.28 -3.44
CA GLN A 10 -17.32 -0.90 -2.30
C GLN A 10 -17.08 -0.07 -1.01
N LEU A 11 -18.15 0.20 -0.26
CA LEU A 11 -18.11 0.84 1.07
C LEU A 11 -17.71 -0.19 2.13
N ALA A 12 -16.87 0.24 3.08
CA ALA A 12 -16.64 -0.52 4.30
C ALA A 12 -17.89 -0.42 5.20
N ARG A 13 -18.19 -1.51 5.94
CA ARG A 13 -19.29 -1.54 6.93
C ARG A 13 -18.96 -0.56 8.05
N ASP A 14 -19.96 0.17 8.51
CA ASP A 14 -19.89 0.95 9.75
C ASP A 14 -20.15 -0.01 10.93
N ASP A 15 -19.30 -0.02 11.95
CA ASP A 15 -19.44 -0.89 13.15
C ASP A 15 -20.64 -0.48 14.04
N ALA A 16 -21.38 0.55 13.65
CA ALA A 16 -22.36 1.24 14.48
C ALA A 16 -23.79 0.65 14.48
N TRP A 17 -24.08 -0.41 13.71
CA TRP A 17 -25.44 -0.98 13.65
C TRP A 17 -25.46 -2.51 13.79
N PRO A 18 -25.83 -3.04 14.97
CA PRO A 18 -25.87 -4.48 15.22
C PRO A 18 -27.25 -5.04 14.85
N THR A 19 -27.71 -4.87 13.62
CA THR A 19 -28.91 -5.60 13.17
C THR A 19 -28.88 -5.90 11.69
N GLN A 20 -28.97 -7.20 11.43
CA GLN A 20 -29.42 -7.84 10.20
C GLN A 20 -28.33 -8.22 9.18
N LEU A 21 -28.05 -9.52 9.18
CA LEU A 21 -27.35 -10.28 8.18
C LEU A 21 -28.06 -10.15 6.82
N SER A 22 -27.68 -9.17 6.01
CA SER A 22 -27.71 -9.34 4.56
C SER A 22 -26.28 -9.20 4.03
N TRP A 23 -25.91 -10.08 3.10
CA TRP A 23 -24.59 -10.13 2.46
C TRP A 23 -24.44 -9.06 1.37
N ASP A 24 -25.24 -8.00 1.43
CA ASP A 24 -25.34 -7.03 0.34
C ASP A 24 -24.19 -6.03 0.43
N VAL A 25 -23.32 -6.09 -0.58
CA VAL A 25 -22.25 -5.13 -0.79
C VAL A 25 -22.85 -3.73 -0.94
N ILE A 26 -22.49 -2.81 -0.05
CA ILE A 26 -22.90 -1.40 -0.18
C ILE A 26 -21.91 -0.70 -1.11
N TRP A 27 -22.41 -0.08 -2.17
CA TRP A 27 -21.59 0.63 -3.15
C TRP A 27 -21.64 2.15 -2.88
N GLY A 28 -20.50 2.81 -3.06
CA GLY A 28 -20.42 4.27 -3.03
C GLY A 28 -20.94 4.92 -4.31
N ALA A 29 -20.99 6.25 -4.32
CA ALA A 29 -21.34 6.99 -5.52
C ALA A 29 -20.34 6.75 -6.65
N TRP A 30 -20.82 6.80 -7.90
CA TRP A 30 -19.96 6.78 -9.08
C TRP A 30 -19.16 8.08 -9.17
N GLN A 31 -17.90 7.97 -9.58
CA GLN A 31 -17.02 9.10 -9.85
C GLN A 31 -16.43 8.99 -11.25
N ASP A 32 -16.41 10.13 -11.96
CA ASP A 32 -15.75 10.26 -13.26
C ASP A 32 -14.34 10.81 -13.08
N ILE A 33 -13.35 10.11 -13.63
CA ILE A 33 -11.94 10.51 -13.66
C ILE A 33 -11.60 10.93 -15.09
N PRO A 34 -11.43 12.23 -15.36
CA PRO A 34 -11.17 12.71 -16.70
C PRO A 34 -9.72 12.45 -17.12
N ASN A 35 -9.51 12.31 -18.44
CA ASN A 35 -8.19 12.12 -19.08
C ASN A 35 -7.46 10.83 -18.66
N VAL A 36 -8.22 9.78 -18.37
CA VAL A 36 -7.72 8.44 -18.06
C VAL A 36 -8.24 7.49 -19.12
N ASP A 37 -7.34 6.69 -19.69
CA ASP A 37 -7.70 5.62 -20.61
C ASP A 37 -8.23 4.40 -19.84
N PRO A 38 -9.50 4.00 -19.99
CA PRO A 38 -10.06 2.86 -19.28
C PRO A 38 -9.29 1.55 -19.52
N GLU A 39 -8.65 1.40 -20.68
CA GLU A 39 -7.88 0.18 -21.01
C GLU A 39 -6.55 0.09 -20.26
N GLN A 40 -6.05 1.23 -19.75
CA GLN A 40 -4.79 1.30 -18.98
C GLN A 40 -5.03 1.56 -17.49
N PHE A 41 -6.30 1.67 -17.07
CA PHE A 41 -6.67 1.90 -15.68
C PHE A 41 -6.68 0.56 -14.94
N HIS A 42 -5.59 0.27 -14.24
CA HIS A 42 -5.40 -0.99 -13.55
C HIS A 42 -5.99 -0.93 -12.14
N LEU A 43 -7.06 -1.68 -11.88
CA LEU A 43 -7.59 -1.85 -10.53
C LEU A 43 -6.64 -2.74 -9.72
N ILE A 44 -6.12 -2.19 -8.62
CA ILE A 44 -5.31 -2.93 -7.65
C ILE A 44 -6.24 -3.51 -6.58
N THR A 45 -7.18 -2.69 -6.10
CA THR A 45 -8.29 -3.08 -5.23
C THR A 45 -9.55 -2.34 -5.66
N ASP A 46 -10.70 -2.60 -5.01
CA ASP A 46 -11.95 -1.88 -5.29
C ASP A 46 -11.89 -0.36 -5.01
N ARG A 47 -10.82 0.13 -4.37
CA ARG A 47 -10.68 1.56 -4.02
C ARG A 47 -9.27 2.10 -4.23
N ILE A 48 -8.37 1.30 -4.79
CA ILE A 48 -7.04 1.71 -5.25
C ILE A 48 -6.89 1.27 -6.71
N ALA A 49 -6.54 2.21 -7.56
CA ALA A 49 -6.27 1.96 -8.96
C ALA A 49 -5.01 2.70 -9.40
N GLN A 50 -4.33 2.15 -10.38
CA GLN A 50 -3.16 2.76 -11.00
C GLN A 50 -3.49 3.19 -12.43
N TYR A 51 -2.99 4.36 -12.81
CA TYR A 51 -2.85 4.74 -14.21
C TYR A 51 -1.56 5.54 -14.36
N GLN A 52 -0.63 5.01 -15.17
CA GLN A 52 0.71 5.54 -15.34
C GLN A 52 1.42 5.66 -13.97
N ASP A 53 2.01 6.82 -13.71
CA ASP A 53 2.70 7.18 -12.48
C ASP A 53 1.76 7.62 -11.35
N ARG A 54 0.47 7.27 -11.40
CA ARG A 54 -0.52 7.75 -10.41
C ARG A 54 -1.28 6.62 -9.75
N LEU A 55 -1.33 6.66 -8.43
CA LEU A 55 -2.25 5.89 -7.62
C LEU A 55 -3.47 6.75 -7.27
N TYR A 56 -4.62 6.32 -7.76
CA TYR A 56 -5.94 6.83 -7.43
C TYR A 56 -6.47 6.06 -6.24
N ILE A 57 -6.67 6.76 -5.14
CA ILE A 57 -7.04 6.17 -3.85
C ILE A 57 -8.30 6.85 -3.38
N ILE A 58 -9.35 6.07 -3.18
CA ILE A 58 -10.53 6.62 -2.56
C ILE A 58 -10.39 6.46 -1.03
N LYS A 59 -10.35 7.57 -0.30
CA LYS A 59 -10.31 7.58 1.17
C LYS A 59 -11.71 7.66 1.76
N LEU A 60 -11.97 6.87 2.81
CA LEU A 60 -13.17 6.98 3.64
C LEU A 60 -12.99 8.18 4.57
N SER A 61 -13.89 9.16 4.46
CA SER A 61 -14.04 10.14 5.53
C SER A 61 -14.79 9.49 6.69
N PRO A 62 -14.39 9.72 7.96
CA PRO A 62 -15.15 9.30 9.14
C PRO A 62 -16.59 9.83 9.16
N VAL A 63 -16.90 10.86 8.37
CA VAL A 63 -18.23 11.49 8.28
C VAL A 63 -18.95 11.21 6.95
N GLY A 64 -18.48 10.22 6.17
CA GLY A 64 -19.25 9.61 5.08
C GLY A 64 -19.07 10.19 3.67
N GLU A 65 -18.34 11.30 3.49
CA GLU A 65 -18.02 11.80 2.14
C GLU A 65 -16.68 11.29 1.63
N ASP A 66 -16.73 10.63 0.49
CA ASP A 66 -15.58 9.96 -0.10
C ASP A 66 -14.70 10.94 -0.85
N GLN A 67 -13.40 10.90 -0.58
CA GLN A 67 -12.45 11.77 -1.23
C GLN A 67 -11.50 10.97 -2.10
N LEU A 68 -11.43 11.37 -3.38
CA LEU A 68 -10.38 10.89 -4.27
C LEU A 68 -9.07 11.59 -3.90
N ASN A 69 -8.12 10.78 -3.46
CA ASN A 69 -6.73 11.18 -3.29
C ASN A 69 -5.91 10.63 -4.44
N VAL A 70 -4.93 11.39 -4.91
CA VAL A 70 -4.02 10.96 -5.97
C VAL A 70 -2.59 11.09 -5.47
N ILE A 71 -1.82 10.01 -5.57
CA ILE A 71 -0.39 9.99 -5.25
C ILE A 71 0.38 9.79 -6.55
N THR A 72 1.41 10.60 -6.77
CA THR A 72 2.36 10.41 -7.86
C THR A 72 3.49 9.49 -7.41
N LEU A 73 3.76 8.46 -8.21
CA LEU A 73 4.89 7.56 -8.06
C LEU A 73 6.16 8.27 -8.49
N ASP A 74 7.24 8.11 -7.73
CA ASP A 74 8.55 8.68 -8.07
C ASP A 74 9.31 7.89 -9.15
N THR A 75 8.69 6.79 -9.59
CA THR A 75 9.17 5.83 -10.57
C THR A 75 8.02 5.60 -11.56
N PRO A 76 7.97 6.33 -12.69
CA PRO A 76 6.80 6.34 -13.58
C PRO A 76 6.46 4.99 -14.22
N ASP A 77 7.44 4.10 -14.33
CA ASP A 77 7.35 2.75 -14.88
C ASP A 77 7.09 1.67 -13.82
N LEU A 78 6.99 2.03 -12.54
CA LEU A 78 6.65 1.11 -11.47
C LEU A 78 5.22 0.60 -11.65
N VAL A 79 5.06 -0.70 -11.87
CA VAL A 79 3.77 -1.39 -11.78
C VAL A 79 3.55 -1.81 -10.34
N VAL A 80 2.38 -1.48 -9.80
CA VAL A 80 2.03 -1.74 -8.40
C VAL A 80 1.12 -2.96 -8.33
N ASP A 81 1.68 -4.09 -7.92
CA ASP A 81 1.04 -5.40 -7.91
C ASP A 81 1.38 -6.26 -6.67
N HIS A 82 2.22 -5.75 -5.76
CA HIS A 82 2.58 -6.40 -4.50
C HIS A 82 2.11 -5.61 -3.28
N VAL A 83 2.19 -6.20 -2.08
CA VAL A 83 1.97 -5.49 -0.82
C VAL A 83 3.03 -4.41 -0.61
N PHE A 84 4.28 -4.68 -0.98
CA PHE A 84 5.40 -3.74 -0.93
C PHE A 84 5.90 -3.47 -2.34
N ASN A 85 5.97 -2.20 -2.74
CA ASN A 85 6.40 -1.81 -4.08
C ASN A 85 7.50 -0.76 -3.97
N GLY A 86 8.68 -1.06 -4.51
CA GLY A 86 9.87 -0.21 -4.41
C GLY A 86 9.89 0.86 -5.49
N GLY A 87 9.85 2.13 -5.08
CA GLY A 87 10.18 3.27 -5.92
C GLY A 87 11.65 3.70 -5.75
N LYS A 88 12.01 4.82 -6.36
CA LYS A 88 13.37 5.35 -6.38
C LYS A 88 13.79 5.96 -5.05
N LYS A 89 12.83 6.60 -4.36
CA LYS A 89 13.03 7.31 -3.07
C LYS A 89 11.95 6.96 -2.05
N HIS A 90 10.96 6.15 -2.44
CA HIS A 90 9.85 5.76 -1.59
C HIS A 90 9.56 4.28 -1.72
N ILE A 91 9.05 3.69 -0.65
CA ILE A 91 8.33 2.43 -0.70
C ILE A 91 6.83 2.71 -0.62
N TYR A 92 6.06 2.08 -1.49
CA TYR A 92 4.59 2.13 -1.54
C TYR A 92 4.05 0.83 -0.99
N ILE A 93 3.40 0.90 0.17
CA ILE A 93 2.88 -0.27 0.88
C ILE A 93 1.37 -0.26 0.82
N ILE A 94 0.79 -1.27 0.18
CA ILE A 94 -0.64 -1.41 -0.04
C ILE A 94 -1.19 -2.48 0.89
N LYS A 95 -2.13 -2.09 1.76
CA LYS A 95 -2.85 -3.03 2.60
C LYS A 95 -4.21 -3.33 2.00
N ASP A 96 -4.37 -4.53 1.46
CA ASP A 96 -5.68 -5.07 1.13
C ASP A 96 -6.29 -5.78 2.35
N ARG A 97 -6.69 -5.00 3.36
CA ARG A 97 -7.65 -5.50 4.36
C ARG A 97 -8.95 -4.75 4.14
N ALA A 98 -10.04 -5.51 4.00
CA ALA A 98 -11.40 -5.09 3.62
C ALA A 98 -12.05 -3.95 4.44
N TRP A 99 -11.33 -3.34 5.38
CA TRP A 99 -11.85 -2.44 6.41
C TRP A 99 -11.09 -1.12 6.51
N VAL A 100 -9.79 -1.07 6.20
CA VAL A 100 -8.99 0.17 6.20
C VAL A 100 -7.96 0.06 5.06
N GLN A 101 -8.33 0.62 3.90
CA GLN A 101 -7.42 0.70 2.77
C GLN A 101 -6.51 1.91 2.92
N ASP A 102 -5.30 1.67 3.38
CA ASP A 102 -4.26 2.69 3.44
C ASP A 102 -3.12 2.33 2.48
N VAL A 103 -2.82 3.26 1.59
CA VAL A 103 -1.53 3.32 0.90
C VAL A 103 -0.59 4.08 1.80
N HIS A 104 0.48 3.42 2.23
CA HIS A 104 1.56 4.06 2.97
C HIS A 104 2.71 4.38 2.04
N VAL A 105 3.13 5.64 2.06
CA VAL A 105 4.31 6.10 1.32
C VAL A 105 5.37 6.44 2.34
N ILE A 106 6.49 5.72 2.33
CA ILE A 106 7.59 5.93 3.27
C ILE A 106 8.85 6.27 2.47
N ALA A 107 9.50 7.37 2.80
CA ALA A 107 10.78 7.73 2.20
C ALA A 107 11.86 6.70 2.56
N THR A 108 12.63 6.28 1.55
CA THR A 108 13.74 5.34 1.70
C THR A 108 15.03 6.09 2.01
N HIS A 109 15.98 5.43 2.67
CA HIS A 109 17.33 5.96 2.85
C HIS A 109 18.19 5.74 1.61
N GLY A 110 18.03 4.58 0.98
CA GLY A 110 18.77 4.17 -0.21
C GLY A 110 17.94 3.32 -1.18
N PRO A 111 18.63 2.67 -2.13
CA PRO A 111 18.02 1.65 -2.98
C PRO A 111 17.43 0.51 -2.14
N LEU A 112 16.23 0.06 -2.51
CA LEU A 112 15.56 -1.04 -1.83
C LEU A 112 15.94 -2.39 -2.41
N THR A 113 16.09 -3.37 -1.52
CA THR A 113 15.96 -4.79 -1.84
C THR A 113 14.62 -5.28 -1.33
N MET A 114 13.91 -6.05 -2.16
CA MET A 114 12.56 -6.50 -1.90
C MET A 114 12.56 -7.98 -1.48
N ALA A 115 11.83 -8.30 -0.41
CA ALA A 115 11.37 -9.64 -0.06
C ALA A 115 9.84 -9.71 -0.18
N GLU A 116 9.27 -10.89 0.08
CA GLU A 116 7.82 -11.12 -0.01
C GLU A 116 7.03 -10.29 1.01
N SER A 117 7.48 -10.28 2.28
CA SER A 117 6.75 -9.68 3.40
C SER A 117 7.39 -8.40 3.96
N PHE A 118 8.56 -8.00 3.45
CA PHE A 118 9.30 -6.81 3.84
C PHE A 118 10.24 -6.32 2.73
N ALA A 119 10.86 -5.17 2.94
CA ALA A 119 11.95 -4.66 2.12
C ALA A 119 13.04 -4.06 3.02
N TRP A 120 14.22 -3.83 2.50
CA TRP A 120 15.28 -3.13 3.23
C TRP A 120 16.13 -2.26 2.32
N ASP A 121 16.74 -1.23 2.89
CA ASP A 121 17.85 -0.51 2.29
C ASP A 121 19.13 -0.70 3.13
N ASP A 122 20.10 0.19 2.97
CA ASP A 122 21.38 0.17 3.67
C ASP A 122 21.28 0.46 5.17
N ARG A 123 20.13 0.95 5.66
CA ARG A 123 19.97 1.36 7.06
C ARG A 123 18.70 0.85 7.72
N TYR A 124 17.63 0.67 6.96
CA TYR A 124 16.31 0.39 7.47
C TYR A 124 15.70 -0.86 6.86
N VAL A 125 14.90 -1.53 7.68
CA VAL A 125 13.99 -2.59 7.27
C VAL A 125 12.56 -2.05 7.33
N TYR A 126 11.83 -2.22 6.23
CA TYR A 126 10.46 -1.79 6.02
C TYR A 126 9.54 -3.00 6.12
N ALA A 127 8.77 -3.05 7.20
CA ALA A 127 7.94 -4.21 7.52
C ALA A 127 6.67 -3.81 8.25
N TRP A 128 5.68 -4.70 8.25
CA TRP A 128 4.51 -4.57 9.13
C TRP A 128 4.91 -4.74 10.60
N ARG A 129 4.54 -3.76 11.44
CA ARG A 129 4.60 -3.87 12.90
C ARG A 129 3.20 -3.63 13.45
N GLY A 130 2.50 -4.70 13.80
CA GLY A 130 1.10 -4.63 14.20
C GLY A 130 0.20 -4.18 13.04
N GLN A 131 -0.49 -3.05 13.20
CA GLN A 131 -1.51 -2.60 12.23
C GLN A 131 -0.98 -1.65 11.15
N ARG A 132 0.25 -1.16 11.27
CA ARG A 132 0.85 -0.17 10.36
C ARG A 132 2.22 -0.65 9.86
N PRO A 133 2.62 -0.27 8.64
CA PRO A 133 3.98 -0.49 8.23
C PRO A 133 4.88 0.48 8.98
N SER A 134 6.12 0.07 9.18
CA SER A 134 7.14 0.83 9.90
C SER A 134 8.49 0.66 9.22
N ARG A 135 9.39 1.60 9.49
CA ARG A 135 10.81 1.42 9.22
C ARG A 135 11.55 1.19 10.54
N THR A 136 12.38 0.17 10.60
CA THR A 136 13.19 -0.18 11.78
C THR A 136 14.66 -0.04 11.39
N GLU A 137 15.44 0.72 12.16
CA GLU A 137 16.88 0.82 11.93
C GLU A 137 17.56 -0.51 12.26
N SER A 138 18.47 -0.96 11.39
CA SER A 138 19.21 -2.19 11.56
C SER A 138 20.67 -2.00 11.13
N PRO A 139 21.66 -2.49 11.91
CA PRO A 139 23.06 -2.49 11.49
C PRO A 139 23.38 -3.53 10.42
N CYS A 140 22.47 -4.48 10.16
CA CYS A 140 22.60 -5.48 9.09
C CYS A 140 21.21 -5.79 8.50
N PRO A 141 20.58 -4.84 7.77
CA PRO A 141 19.21 -5.00 7.27
C PRO A 141 19.03 -6.25 6.39
N GLU A 142 20.07 -6.63 5.63
CA GLU A 142 20.12 -7.81 4.78
C GLU A 142 20.02 -9.15 5.52
N GLN A 143 20.30 -9.17 6.83
CA GLN A 143 20.19 -10.38 7.67
C GLN A 143 18.82 -10.52 8.33
N THR A 144 17.86 -9.69 7.92
CA THR A 144 16.47 -9.83 8.33
C THR A 144 15.90 -11.13 7.78
N VAL A 145 15.23 -11.89 8.63
CA VAL A 145 14.61 -13.16 8.25
C VAL A 145 13.14 -13.18 8.64
N GLU A 146 12.35 -13.80 7.78
CA GLU A 146 10.98 -14.19 8.09
C GLU A 146 10.99 -15.53 8.85
N GLN A 147 10.23 -15.60 9.94
CA GLN A 147 10.00 -16.78 10.76
C GLN A 147 8.48 -16.97 10.95
N ASP A 148 8.07 -18.12 11.48
CA ASP A 148 6.65 -18.48 11.66
C ASP A 148 5.84 -17.40 12.41
N ASP A 149 6.46 -16.70 13.37
CA ASP A 149 5.85 -15.65 14.19
C ASP A 149 6.10 -14.21 13.67
N GLY A 150 6.65 -14.07 12.47
CA GLY A 150 6.85 -12.78 11.78
C GLY A 150 8.30 -12.45 11.45
N ILE A 151 8.59 -11.15 11.32
CA ILE A 151 9.88 -10.67 10.81
C ILE A 151 10.84 -10.36 11.96
N VAL A 152 11.99 -11.03 11.95
CA VAL A 152 13.08 -10.84 12.92
C VAL A 152 14.10 -9.87 12.34
N ILE A 153 14.16 -8.69 12.95
CA ILE A 153 15.06 -7.59 12.56
C ILE A 153 16.14 -7.49 13.64
N LYS A 154 17.41 -7.57 13.23
CA LYS A 154 18.55 -7.33 14.13
C LYS A 154 18.68 -5.83 14.40
N THR A 155 18.74 -5.43 15.66
CA THR A 155 18.80 -3.99 16.03
C THR A 155 20.11 -3.61 16.69
N GLU A 156 20.91 -4.57 17.12
CA GLU A 156 22.25 -4.37 17.64
C GLU A 156 23.32 -4.97 16.73
N ALA A 157 24.48 -4.29 16.63
CA ALA A 157 25.58 -4.74 15.78
C ALA A 157 26.19 -6.07 16.25
N SER A 158 26.07 -6.40 17.53
CA SER A 158 26.47 -7.67 18.14
C SER A 158 25.68 -8.87 17.59
N GLU A 159 24.47 -8.64 17.09
CA GLU A 159 23.59 -9.68 16.54
C GLU A 159 23.87 -9.98 15.06
N CYS A 160 24.63 -9.11 14.38
CA CYS A 160 24.98 -9.29 12.98
C CYS A 160 26.04 -10.36 12.84
N HIS A 161 25.71 -11.43 12.12
CA HIS A 161 26.67 -12.46 11.78
C HIS A 161 27.65 -11.91 10.74
N ARG A 162 28.94 -12.16 10.90
CA ARG A 162 29.86 -11.93 9.79
C ARG A 162 29.63 -13.03 8.77
N THR A 163 29.20 -12.67 7.57
CA THR A 163 29.20 -13.58 6.43
C THR A 163 30.63 -14.12 6.27
N PRO A 164 30.84 -15.45 6.18
CA PRO A 164 32.17 -16.04 6.00
C PRO A 164 32.93 -15.50 4.78
#